data_AF-A0AAI9AIQ2-F1
#
_entry.id   AF-A0AAI9AIQ2-F1
#
_cell.length_a   1.000
_cell.length_b   1.000
_cell.length_c   1.000
_cell.angle_alpha   90.00
_cell.angle_beta   90.00
_cell.angle_gamma   90.00
#
_symmetry.space_group_name_H-M   'P 1'
#
loop_
_entity.id
_entity.type
_entity.pdbx_description
1 polymer ?
#
loop_
_entity_poly.entity_id
_entity_poly.type
_entity_poly.pdbx_seq_one_letter_code
_entity_poly.pdbx_strand_id
1 'polypeptide(L)'
;MKSIIECNLNYKNFLDATLCECKAKNLPFKSFGKGFNQNEAKISAIGEMNERILTRNYFEEYYINNLYPEAIITDKFLNSKLYEFYDIKNLEKEDLFDFNSDIFDILSIPFIHKQSGKYIYFPINLIHNIYASNGMAFHTNLKDAYYNAKSEIIERFVKFQVIKYGLPLPKIAHPYNSEKIQIYDATLDGKYPVMAASFIENDEVILSFGCDLDKNKAINKAYLELLQTEFKERGRFLDDIDYIKEPVNLTQHFINLSGDIHSNFLKKPYFDKANWNFETLNVFNKDEYFRIYRYKNFIAIQVIIPEISEVYPIDDLKYYNINKGKFIRNDILNLKNKQKVLNYLYENAVWDIGEFIGVIFNKKYTIEEIDKLYEGYEFDEKYKNILSLSKELNEI
;
A
#
# COMPACT_ATOMS: atom_id res chain seq x y z
N MET A 1 -2.64 -22.48 -5.27
CA MET A 1 -2.29 -21.70 -4.08
C MET A 1 -3.41 -21.87 -3.04
N LYS A 2 -3.09 -22.15 -1.77
CA LYS A 2 -4.08 -22.22 -0.69
C LYS A 2 -4.21 -20.85 -0.02
N SER A 3 -5.41 -20.47 0.39
CA SER A 3 -5.65 -19.28 1.20
C SER A 3 -5.46 -19.59 2.68
N ILE A 4 -5.01 -18.62 3.47
CA ILE A 4 -4.94 -18.72 4.94
C ILE A 4 -6.36 -18.79 5.54
N ILE A 5 -7.30 -18.10 4.90
CA ILE A 5 -8.70 -18.01 5.31
C ILE A 5 -9.63 -18.46 4.18
N GLU A 6 -10.87 -18.81 4.51
CA GLU A 6 -11.87 -19.11 3.49
C GLU A 6 -12.30 -17.85 2.74
N CYS A 7 -12.40 -17.95 1.41
CA CYS A 7 -12.82 -16.83 0.56
C CYS A 7 -13.87 -17.25 -0.47
N ASN A 8 -14.76 -16.32 -0.81
CA ASN A 8 -15.63 -16.40 -1.96
C ASN A 8 -14.96 -15.68 -3.14
N LEU A 9 -14.92 -16.32 -4.31
CA LEU A 9 -14.27 -15.79 -5.50
C LEU A 9 -15.31 -15.40 -6.55
N ASN A 10 -15.28 -14.15 -6.98
CA ASN A 10 -16.12 -13.65 -8.08
C ASN A 10 -15.23 -13.34 -9.26
N TYR A 11 -15.62 -13.79 -10.45
CA TYR A 11 -14.84 -13.58 -11.68
C TYR A 11 -15.57 -12.66 -12.64
N LYS A 12 -14.79 -11.87 -13.38
CA LYS A 12 -15.27 -11.03 -14.46
C LYS A 12 -14.24 -11.03 -15.58
N ASN A 13 -14.69 -11.14 -16.83
CA ASN A 13 -13.82 -10.91 -17.98
C ASN A 13 -13.93 -9.45 -18.42
N PHE A 14 -12.81 -8.84 -18.77
CA PHE A 14 -12.71 -7.50 -19.31
C PHE A 14 -11.60 -7.44 -20.36
N LEU A 15 -11.98 -7.25 -21.62
CA LEU A 15 -11.07 -7.40 -22.77
C LEU A 15 -10.28 -8.72 -22.70
N ASP A 16 -8.95 -8.66 -22.73
CA ASP A 16 -8.06 -9.83 -22.67
C ASP A 16 -7.82 -10.34 -21.24
N ALA A 17 -8.32 -9.64 -20.21
CA ALA A 17 -8.09 -9.96 -18.81
C ALA A 17 -9.27 -10.73 -18.19
N THR A 18 -8.94 -11.68 -17.33
CA THR A 18 -9.82 -12.17 -16.28
C THR A 18 -9.47 -11.45 -14.98
N LEU A 19 -10.47 -10.83 -14.37
CA LEU A 19 -10.42 -10.20 -13.05
C LEU A 19 -11.05 -11.13 -12.03
N CYS A 20 -10.49 -11.18 -10.82
CA CYS A 20 -10.99 -11.95 -9.71
C CYS A 20 -11.07 -11.08 -8.46
N GLU A 21 -12.26 -10.98 -7.87
CA GLU A 21 -12.46 -10.41 -6.54
C GLU A 21 -12.50 -11.57 -5.54
N CYS A 22 -11.65 -11.49 -4.51
CA CYS A 22 -11.56 -12.46 -3.43
C CYS A 22 -12.07 -11.84 -2.13
N LYS A 23 -13.24 -12.29 -1.66
CA LYS A 23 -13.87 -11.80 -0.42
C LYS A 23 -13.66 -12.81 0.71
N ALA A 24 -13.04 -12.39 1.79
CA ALA A 24 -12.92 -13.19 3.00
C ALA A 24 -14.32 -13.52 3.56
N LYS A 25 -14.53 -14.76 4.00
CA LYS A 25 -15.75 -15.10 4.75
C LYS A 25 -15.66 -14.56 6.17
N ASN A 26 -16.75 -13.97 6.67
CA ASN A 26 -16.91 -13.46 8.04
C ASN A 26 -15.91 -12.36 8.48
N LEU A 27 -15.13 -11.81 7.54
CA LEU A 27 -14.19 -10.72 7.73
C LEU A 27 -14.48 -9.62 6.67
N PRO A 28 -14.11 -8.36 6.92
CA PRO A 28 -14.34 -7.28 5.96
C PRO A 28 -13.33 -7.27 4.79
N PHE A 29 -12.34 -8.18 4.80
CA PHE A 29 -11.21 -8.14 3.89
C PHE A 29 -11.56 -8.57 2.46
N LYS A 30 -10.99 -7.85 1.50
CA LYS A 30 -11.12 -8.13 0.07
C LYS A 30 -9.79 -7.86 -0.63
N SER A 31 -9.42 -8.75 -1.54
CA SER A 31 -8.31 -8.53 -2.46
C SER A 31 -8.77 -8.70 -3.90
N PHE A 32 -7.95 -8.20 -4.83
CA PHE A 32 -8.23 -8.30 -6.25
C PHE A 32 -7.10 -9.04 -6.95
N GLY A 33 -7.42 -9.68 -8.06
CA GLY A 33 -6.45 -10.39 -8.87
C GLY A 33 -6.75 -10.26 -10.34
N LYS A 34 -5.69 -10.40 -11.12
CA LYS A 34 -5.68 -10.20 -12.56
C LYS A 34 -4.84 -11.27 -13.24
N GLY A 35 -5.21 -11.63 -14.46
CA GLY A 35 -4.50 -12.61 -15.28
C GLY A 35 -5.14 -12.75 -16.66
N PHE A 36 -4.48 -13.46 -17.58
CA PHE A 36 -5.05 -13.74 -18.90
C PHE A 36 -6.03 -14.91 -18.89
N ASN A 37 -6.16 -15.60 -17.77
CA ASN A 37 -7.13 -16.66 -17.55
C ASN A 37 -7.57 -16.70 -16.08
N GLN A 38 -8.64 -17.45 -15.83
CA GLN A 38 -9.26 -17.59 -14.52
C GLN A 38 -8.31 -18.12 -13.44
N ASN A 39 -7.39 -19.02 -13.79
CA ASN A 39 -6.45 -19.61 -12.83
C ASN A 39 -5.38 -18.59 -12.39
N GLU A 40 -4.84 -17.81 -13.32
CA GLU A 40 -3.92 -16.71 -13.01
C GLU A 40 -4.58 -15.65 -12.13
N ALA A 41 -5.78 -15.20 -12.51
CA ALA A 41 -6.54 -14.21 -11.74
C ALA A 41 -6.84 -14.70 -10.30
N LYS A 42 -7.21 -15.97 -10.16
CA LYS A 42 -7.41 -16.63 -8.86
C LYS A 42 -6.14 -16.66 -8.02
N ILE A 43 -5.01 -17.06 -8.61
CA ILE A 43 -3.73 -17.14 -7.91
C ILE A 43 -3.30 -15.75 -7.44
N SER A 44 -3.44 -14.75 -8.31
CA SER A 44 -3.16 -13.35 -7.97
C SER A 44 -4.02 -12.85 -6.81
N ALA A 45 -5.34 -13.06 -6.85
CA ALA A 45 -6.24 -12.57 -5.79
C ALA A 45 -6.00 -13.26 -4.44
N ILE A 46 -5.80 -14.57 -4.43
CA ILE A 46 -5.48 -15.32 -3.19
C ILE A 46 -4.08 -14.95 -2.67
N GLY A 47 -3.11 -14.73 -3.57
CA GLY A 47 -1.78 -14.29 -3.21
C GLY A 47 -1.81 -12.96 -2.47
N GLU A 48 -2.53 -11.98 -3.02
CA GLU A 48 -2.72 -10.67 -2.39
C GLU A 48 -3.48 -10.77 -1.05
N MET A 49 -4.52 -11.60 -0.96
CA MET A 49 -5.22 -11.85 0.32
C MET A 49 -4.24 -12.35 1.38
N ASN A 50 -3.44 -13.36 1.04
CA ASN A 50 -2.48 -13.93 1.99
C ASN A 50 -1.37 -12.95 2.35
N GLU A 51 -0.88 -12.18 1.38
CA GLU A 51 0.11 -11.12 1.62
C GLU A 51 -0.37 -10.13 2.66
N ARG A 52 -1.56 -9.55 2.44
CA ARG A 52 -2.15 -8.51 3.28
C ARG A 52 -2.46 -9.02 4.69
N ILE A 53 -2.85 -10.29 4.82
CA ILE A 53 -3.05 -10.94 6.12
C ILE A 53 -1.71 -11.17 6.85
N LEU A 54 -0.71 -11.75 6.18
CA LEU A 54 0.54 -12.11 6.84
C LEU A 54 1.38 -10.91 7.22
N THR A 55 1.47 -9.91 6.35
CA THR A 55 2.20 -8.65 6.61
C THR A 55 1.49 -7.75 7.63
N ARG A 56 0.28 -8.15 8.04
CA ARG A 56 -0.64 -7.43 8.92
C ARG A 56 -1.25 -6.17 8.30
N ASN A 57 -1.13 -5.96 6.99
CA ASN A 57 -1.64 -4.77 6.32
C ASN A 57 -3.15 -4.55 6.51
N TYR A 58 -3.97 -5.60 6.43
CA TYR A 58 -5.41 -5.47 6.74
C TYR A 58 -5.72 -5.13 8.19
N PHE A 59 -4.75 -5.23 9.10
CA PHE A 59 -4.97 -5.01 10.53
C PHE A 59 -4.54 -3.60 10.97
N GLU A 60 -3.84 -2.85 10.10
CA GLU A 60 -3.26 -1.53 10.41
C GLU A 60 -4.31 -0.52 10.85
N GLU A 61 -5.52 -0.60 10.28
CA GLU A 61 -6.66 0.27 10.59
C GLU A 61 -7.49 -0.17 11.81
N TYR A 62 -7.11 -1.25 12.51
CA TYR A 62 -7.87 -1.77 13.64
C TYR A 62 -7.11 -1.65 14.96
N TYR A 63 -7.86 -1.37 16.02
CA TYR A 63 -7.41 -1.45 17.39
C TYR A 63 -7.20 -2.92 17.77
N ILE A 64 -5.94 -3.36 17.79
CA ILE A 64 -5.54 -4.73 18.09
C ILE A 64 -4.32 -4.67 18.99
N ASN A 65 -4.54 -4.90 20.28
CA ASN A 65 -3.45 -5.07 21.22
C ASN A 65 -2.59 -6.27 20.82
N ASN A 66 -1.27 -6.07 20.86
CA ASN A 66 -0.28 -7.10 20.53
C ASN A 66 -0.35 -7.57 19.06
N LEU A 67 -0.63 -6.67 18.11
CA LEU A 67 -0.61 -6.97 16.67
C LEU A 67 0.72 -7.60 16.21
N TYR A 68 1.83 -7.13 16.79
CA TYR A 68 3.18 -7.68 16.61
C TYR A 68 3.74 -8.12 17.96
N PRO A 69 3.72 -9.43 18.29
CA PRO A 69 4.16 -9.94 19.59
C PRO A 69 5.62 -9.66 19.95
N GLU A 70 6.46 -9.47 18.96
CA GLU A 70 7.89 -9.20 19.12
C GLU A 70 8.23 -7.69 19.09
N ALA A 71 7.22 -6.82 19.01
CA ALA A 71 7.42 -5.39 19.16
C ALA A 71 7.99 -5.06 20.54
N ILE A 72 8.89 -4.09 20.59
CA ILE A 72 9.51 -3.62 21.83
C ILE A 72 9.31 -2.12 21.97
N ILE A 73 9.22 -1.66 23.22
CA ILE A 73 9.37 -0.25 23.57
C ILE A 73 10.87 0.04 23.63
N THR A 74 11.35 0.97 22.82
CA THR A 74 12.78 1.33 22.77
C THR A 74 12.96 2.73 22.23
N ASP A 75 13.88 3.49 22.82
CA ASP A 75 14.37 4.76 22.26
C ASP A 75 15.53 4.53 21.27
N LYS A 76 16.00 3.28 21.12
CA LYS A 76 17.03 2.86 20.17
C LYS A 76 16.42 2.26 18.91
N PHE A 77 15.50 2.99 18.30
CA PHE A 77 14.93 2.67 17.00
C PHE A 77 15.69 3.41 15.89
N LEU A 78 15.68 2.82 14.69
CA LEU A 78 16.40 3.27 13.51
C LEU A 78 17.93 3.35 13.72
N ASN A 79 18.66 3.56 12.63
CA ASN A 79 20.07 3.97 12.70
C ASN A 79 20.18 5.47 12.45
N SER A 80 21.37 6.06 12.65
CA SER A 80 21.57 7.51 12.54
C SER A 80 21.12 8.10 11.20
N LYS A 81 21.39 7.39 10.09
CA LYS A 81 21.01 7.84 8.74
C LYS A 81 19.49 7.86 8.56
N LEU A 82 18.79 6.84 9.04
CA LEU A 82 17.34 6.79 9.00
C LEU A 82 16.70 7.80 9.94
N TYR A 83 17.27 7.98 11.12
CA TYR A 83 16.80 8.95 12.10
C TYR A 83 16.85 10.39 11.56
N GLU A 84 17.88 10.70 10.77
CA GLU A 84 17.99 11.96 10.03
C GLU A 84 17.01 12.02 8.85
N PHE A 85 16.93 10.95 8.04
CA PHE A 85 16.05 10.94 6.86
C PHE A 85 14.57 11.15 7.20
N TYR A 86 14.03 10.46 8.20
CA TYR A 86 12.64 10.63 8.63
C TYR A 86 12.43 11.83 9.57
N ASP A 87 13.45 12.68 9.72
CA ASP A 87 13.42 13.88 10.55
C ASP A 87 12.89 13.66 11.98
N ILE A 88 13.30 12.55 12.60
CA ILE A 88 12.76 12.11 13.90
C ILE A 88 12.97 13.16 15.00
N LYS A 89 13.99 14.01 14.87
CA LYS A 89 14.29 15.08 15.84
C LYS A 89 13.21 16.16 15.92
N ASN A 90 12.43 16.35 14.86
CA ASN A 90 11.39 17.38 14.78
C ASN A 90 9.97 16.84 15.04
N LEU A 91 9.88 15.54 15.35
CA LEU A 91 8.67 14.86 15.77
C LEU A 91 8.58 14.86 17.30
N GLU A 92 7.36 14.99 17.81
CA GLU A 92 7.06 14.71 19.20
C GLU A 92 6.99 13.19 19.41
N LYS A 93 7.12 12.72 20.66
CA LYS A 93 7.10 11.29 20.95
C LYS A 93 5.79 10.64 20.50
N GLU A 94 4.69 11.37 20.68
CA GLU A 94 3.32 11.00 20.37
C GLU A 94 3.09 10.79 18.87
N ASP A 95 3.85 11.47 18.00
CA ASP A 95 3.80 11.30 16.55
C ASP A 95 4.22 9.87 16.15
N LEU A 96 4.97 9.17 17.01
CA LEU A 96 5.47 7.82 16.74
C LEU A 96 4.70 6.71 17.48
N PHE A 97 3.61 7.04 18.19
CA PHE A 97 2.76 6.03 18.82
C PHE A 97 1.99 5.24 17.77
N ASP A 98 2.04 3.91 17.86
CA ASP A 98 1.27 3.04 16.98
C ASP A 98 -0.24 3.27 17.17
N PHE A 99 -1.02 3.09 16.11
CA PHE A 99 -2.47 3.20 16.20
C PHE A 99 -3.10 2.01 16.94
N ASN A 100 -2.56 0.80 16.74
CA ASN A 100 -3.25 -0.46 17.04
C ASN A 100 -3.35 -0.78 18.54
N SER A 101 -2.38 -0.36 19.36
CA SER A 101 -2.30 -0.77 20.77
C SER A 101 -2.87 0.27 21.74
N ASP A 102 -2.94 -0.08 23.03
CA ASP A 102 -3.15 0.85 24.15
C ASP A 102 -1.85 1.42 24.74
N ILE A 103 -0.70 1.14 24.13
CA ILE A 103 0.60 1.59 24.63
C ILE A 103 0.86 3.02 24.14
N PHE A 104 1.06 3.95 25.08
CA PHE A 104 1.46 5.34 24.80
C PHE A 104 2.99 5.47 24.90
N ASP A 105 3.68 4.68 24.07
CA ASP A 105 5.13 4.70 23.89
C ASP A 105 5.49 4.26 22.46
N ILE A 106 6.75 4.42 22.05
CA ILE A 106 7.22 4.07 20.70
C ILE A 106 7.43 2.57 20.61
N LEU A 107 6.42 1.86 20.07
CA LEU A 107 6.55 0.47 19.71
C LEU A 107 7.27 0.31 18.37
N SER A 108 8.32 -0.50 18.38
CA SER A 108 9.13 -0.76 17.18
C SER A 108 9.27 -2.25 16.90
N ILE A 109 9.26 -2.61 15.62
CA ILE A 109 9.42 -3.99 15.14
C ILE A 109 10.74 -4.18 14.39
N PRO A 110 11.36 -5.37 14.47
CA PRO A 110 12.66 -5.62 13.86
C PRO A 110 12.56 -5.83 12.34
N PHE A 111 13.46 -5.17 11.61
CA PHE A 111 13.79 -5.40 10.21
C PHE A 111 15.26 -5.82 10.10
N ILE A 112 15.57 -6.70 9.15
CA ILE A 112 16.92 -7.15 8.86
C ILE A 112 17.52 -6.19 7.84
N HIS A 113 18.63 -5.54 8.18
CA HIS A 113 19.41 -4.76 7.23
C HIS A 113 20.17 -5.71 6.28
N LYS A 114 19.80 -5.73 5.00
CA LYS A 114 20.24 -6.72 4.00
C LYS A 114 21.75 -6.90 3.93
N GLN A 115 22.52 -5.81 3.92
CA GLN A 115 23.97 -5.90 3.77
C GLN A 115 24.67 -6.46 5.01
N SER A 116 24.22 -6.05 6.20
CA SER A 116 24.90 -6.40 7.46
C SER A 116 24.31 -7.61 8.18
N GLY A 117 23.09 -8.03 7.83
CA GLY A 117 22.31 -9.05 8.55
C GLY A 117 21.81 -8.63 9.94
N LYS A 118 22.11 -7.39 10.39
CA LYS A 118 21.72 -6.90 11.72
C LYS A 118 20.26 -6.47 11.75
N TYR A 119 19.64 -6.63 12.92
CA TYR A 119 18.32 -6.07 13.18
C TYR A 119 18.39 -4.56 13.41
N ILE A 120 17.50 -3.83 12.76
CA ILE A 120 17.19 -2.42 12.98
C ILE A 120 15.70 -2.34 13.31
N TYR A 121 15.35 -1.65 14.38
CA TYR A 121 13.97 -1.52 14.83
C TYR A 121 13.33 -0.31 14.16
N PHE A 122 12.17 -0.50 13.53
CA PHE A 122 11.39 0.57 12.92
C PHE A 122 10.12 0.81 13.75
N PRO A 123 9.77 2.06 14.09
CA PRO A 123 8.50 2.37 14.74
C PRO A 123 7.33 1.85 13.89
N ILE A 124 6.36 1.20 14.53
CA ILE A 124 5.18 0.66 13.84
C ILE A 124 4.40 1.80 13.16
N ASN A 125 4.22 2.92 13.88
CA ASN A 125 3.56 4.11 13.36
C ASN A 125 4.20 4.59 12.04
N LEU A 126 5.54 4.66 12.00
CA LEU A 126 6.26 5.09 10.81
C LEU A 126 5.98 4.18 9.63
N ILE A 127 5.98 2.86 9.87
CA ILE A 127 5.72 1.88 8.81
C ILE A 127 4.31 2.07 8.22
N HIS A 128 3.31 2.11 9.10
CA HIS A 128 1.90 2.17 8.70
C HIS A 128 1.52 3.51 8.07
N ASN A 129 2.11 4.62 8.52
CA ASN A 129 1.86 5.94 7.92
C ASN A 129 2.52 6.10 6.55
N ILE A 130 3.74 5.58 6.34
CA ILE A 130 4.57 5.99 5.21
C ILE A 130 4.59 4.98 4.07
N TYR A 131 4.59 3.69 4.37
CA TYR A 131 4.86 2.66 3.35
C TYR A 131 3.61 2.01 2.76
N ALA A 132 2.48 2.08 3.47
CA ALA A 132 1.25 1.38 3.08
C ALA A 132 1.57 -0.09 2.70
N SER A 133 1.04 -0.56 1.58
CA SER A 133 1.31 -1.89 1.03
C SER A 133 2.63 -2.03 0.27
N ASN A 134 3.44 -0.96 0.13
CA ASN A 134 4.57 -0.98 -0.79
C ASN A 134 5.72 -1.86 -0.34
N GLY A 135 6.17 -2.73 -1.26
CA GLY A 135 7.24 -3.68 -0.98
C GLY A 135 6.78 -4.89 -0.17
N MET A 136 5.47 -5.10 -0.03
CA MET A 136 4.92 -6.34 0.50
C MET A 136 4.83 -7.39 -0.61
N ALA A 137 5.12 -8.65 -0.28
CA ALA A 137 4.97 -9.74 -1.22
C ALA A 137 4.73 -11.07 -0.52
N PHE A 138 3.83 -11.87 -1.07
CA PHE A 138 3.63 -13.27 -0.68
C PHE A 138 4.13 -14.24 -1.74
N HIS A 139 4.84 -15.29 -1.30
CA HIS A 139 5.18 -16.41 -2.18
C HIS A 139 5.44 -17.69 -1.39
N THR A 140 5.53 -18.82 -2.08
CA THR A 140 5.90 -20.12 -1.48
C THR A 140 7.38 -20.20 -1.10
N ASN A 141 8.23 -19.31 -1.61
CA ASN A 141 9.64 -19.24 -1.28
C ASN A 141 10.10 -17.78 -1.16
N LEU A 142 11.12 -17.56 -0.33
CA LEU A 142 11.57 -16.22 0.03
C LEU A 142 12.19 -15.44 -1.14
N LYS A 143 12.88 -16.14 -2.06
CA LYS A 143 13.56 -15.49 -3.19
C LYS A 143 12.55 -14.83 -4.13
N ASP A 144 11.47 -15.55 -4.46
CA ASP A 144 10.42 -15.05 -5.34
C ASP A 144 9.56 -14.00 -4.63
N ALA A 145 9.28 -14.15 -3.32
CA ALA A 145 8.63 -13.11 -2.54
C ALA A 145 9.47 -11.81 -2.56
N TYR A 146 10.77 -11.90 -2.30
CA TYR A 146 11.67 -10.76 -2.37
C TYR A 146 11.75 -10.15 -3.78
N TYR A 147 11.79 -10.98 -4.82
CA TYR A 147 11.75 -10.51 -6.22
C TYR A 147 10.49 -9.71 -6.52
N ASN A 148 9.32 -10.20 -6.11
CA ASN A 148 8.04 -9.51 -6.31
C ASN A 148 7.99 -8.18 -5.54
N ALA A 149 8.38 -8.17 -4.26
CA ALA A 149 8.47 -6.94 -3.47
C ALA A 149 9.40 -5.91 -4.12
N LYS A 150 10.57 -6.34 -4.60
CA LYS A 150 11.53 -5.47 -5.29
C LYS A 150 10.98 -4.94 -6.61
N SER A 151 10.30 -5.76 -7.41
CA SER A 151 9.72 -5.31 -8.67
C SER A 151 8.65 -4.25 -8.43
N GLU A 152 7.80 -4.43 -7.41
CA GLU A 152 6.75 -3.47 -7.06
C GLU A 152 7.34 -2.12 -6.62
N ILE A 153 8.41 -2.13 -5.80
CA ILE A 153 9.09 -0.90 -5.39
C ILE A 153 9.67 -0.16 -6.61
N ILE A 154 10.32 -0.88 -7.53
CA ILE A 154 10.92 -0.27 -8.73
C ILE A 154 9.83 0.29 -9.65
N GLU A 155 8.74 -0.46 -9.85
CA GLU A 155 7.59 -0.05 -10.64
C GLU A 155 7.02 1.27 -10.13
N ARG A 156 6.75 1.36 -8.82
CA ARG A 156 6.19 2.57 -8.19
C ARG A 156 7.17 3.73 -8.20
N PHE A 157 8.45 3.46 -7.98
CA PHE A 157 9.48 4.49 -8.11
C PHE A 157 9.46 5.11 -9.51
N VAL A 158 9.54 4.28 -10.56
CA VAL A 158 9.53 4.76 -11.96
C VAL A 158 8.22 5.48 -12.28
N LYS A 159 7.08 4.93 -11.86
CA LYS A 159 5.76 5.58 -12.01
C LYS A 159 5.77 7.01 -11.48
N PHE A 160 6.24 7.20 -10.25
CA PHE A 160 6.27 8.53 -9.65
C PHE A 160 7.33 9.44 -10.28
N GLN A 161 8.46 8.92 -10.77
CA GLN A 161 9.39 9.74 -11.56
C GLN A 161 8.72 10.25 -12.84
N VAL A 162 8.01 9.37 -13.56
CA VAL A 162 7.32 9.75 -14.81
C VAL A 162 6.26 10.81 -14.55
N ILE A 163 5.45 10.65 -13.50
CA ILE A 163 4.38 11.59 -13.16
C ILE A 163 4.94 12.92 -12.64
N LYS A 164 5.78 12.90 -11.60
CA LYS A 164 6.30 14.12 -10.92
C LYS A 164 7.08 15.04 -11.85
N TYR A 165 7.76 14.47 -12.86
CA TYR A 165 8.55 15.23 -13.82
C TYR A 165 7.89 15.35 -15.19
N GLY A 166 6.66 14.88 -15.35
CA GLY A 166 5.89 14.96 -16.60
C GLY A 166 6.64 14.38 -17.80
N LEU A 167 7.27 13.22 -17.63
CA LEU A 167 8.21 12.65 -18.61
C LEU A 167 7.47 11.98 -19.79
N PRO A 168 7.59 12.47 -21.03
CA PRO A 168 7.08 11.73 -22.19
C PRO A 168 7.92 10.48 -22.47
N LEU A 169 7.25 9.34 -22.59
CA LEU A 169 7.89 8.04 -22.78
C LEU A 169 7.88 7.58 -24.25
N PRO A 170 8.91 6.86 -24.71
CA PRO A 170 8.94 6.31 -26.07
C PRO A 170 7.93 5.16 -26.26
N LYS A 171 7.00 5.32 -27.20
CA LYS A 171 6.05 4.27 -27.62
C LYS A 171 6.77 3.10 -28.30
N ILE A 172 6.43 1.88 -27.91
CA ILE A 172 6.94 0.65 -28.55
C ILE A 172 5.87 -0.02 -29.39
N ALA A 173 6.27 -0.69 -30.48
CA ALA A 173 5.34 -1.49 -31.26
C ALA A 173 5.02 -2.78 -30.49
N HIS A 174 3.74 -3.03 -30.23
CA HIS A 174 3.27 -4.22 -29.53
C HIS A 174 1.86 -4.61 -29.97
N PRO A 175 1.47 -5.90 -29.99
CA PRO A 175 0.11 -6.34 -30.33
C PRO A 175 -1.01 -5.77 -29.45
N TYR A 176 -0.69 -5.35 -28.22
CA TYR A 176 -1.67 -4.71 -27.32
C TYR A 176 -2.00 -3.26 -27.70
N ASN A 177 -1.24 -2.65 -28.62
CA ASN A 177 -1.53 -1.29 -29.05
C ASN A 177 -2.85 -1.26 -29.83
N SER A 178 -3.68 -0.27 -29.53
CA SER A 178 -4.91 0.07 -30.26
C SER A 178 -5.01 1.58 -30.41
N GLU A 179 -6.13 2.08 -30.93
CA GLU A 179 -6.38 3.53 -31.01
C GLU A 179 -6.24 4.22 -29.64
N LYS A 180 -6.71 3.56 -28.58
CA LYS A 180 -6.76 4.12 -27.22
C LYS A 180 -5.68 3.57 -26.30
N ILE A 181 -5.13 2.39 -26.59
CA ILE A 181 -4.13 1.73 -25.76
C ILE A 181 -2.75 1.81 -26.41
N GLN A 182 -1.74 2.19 -25.63
CA GLN A 182 -0.36 2.27 -26.09
C GLN A 182 0.59 1.70 -25.04
N ILE A 183 1.61 0.95 -25.49
CA ILE A 183 2.71 0.47 -24.65
C ILE A 183 3.93 1.36 -24.81
N TYR A 184 4.58 1.68 -23.69
CA TYR A 184 5.74 2.56 -23.62
C TYR A 184 6.91 1.85 -22.95
N ASP A 185 8.10 2.17 -23.42
CA ASP A 185 9.35 1.90 -22.71
C ASP A 185 9.49 2.92 -21.59
N ALA A 186 9.46 2.43 -20.35
CA ALA A 186 9.58 3.21 -19.12
C ALA A 186 10.92 2.91 -18.41
N THR A 187 11.94 2.49 -19.17
CA THR A 187 13.25 2.14 -18.59
C THR A 187 14.04 3.34 -18.07
N LEU A 188 13.63 4.55 -18.46
CA LEU A 188 14.28 5.83 -18.16
C LEU A 188 15.78 5.79 -18.50
N ASP A 189 16.07 5.67 -19.80
CA ASP A 189 17.43 5.55 -20.34
C ASP A 189 18.12 4.23 -19.94
N GLY A 190 17.36 3.12 -19.97
CA GLY A 190 17.89 1.78 -19.69
C GLY A 190 18.26 1.50 -18.23
N LYS A 191 17.78 2.31 -17.28
CA LYS A 191 18.13 2.20 -15.85
C LYS A 191 17.24 1.24 -15.06
N TYR A 192 15.98 1.10 -15.47
CA TYR A 192 14.98 0.33 -14.72
C TYR A 192 14.27 -0.68 -15.62
N PRO A 193 14.00 -1.92 -15.15
CA PRO A 193 13.27 -2.93 -15.91
C PRO A 193 11.75 -2.71 -15.87
N VAL A 194 11.29 -1.54 -16.34
CA VAL A 194 9.89 -1.10 -16.24
C VAL A 194 9.31 -0.78 -17.61
N MET A 195 8.06 -1.20 -17.81
CA MET A 195 7.21 -0.85 -18.94
C MET A 195 5.99 -0.08 -18.44
N ALA A 196 5.37 0.69 -19.32
CA ALA A 196 4.11 1.36 -19.03
C ALA A 196 3.06 1.06 -20.11
N ALA A 197 1.78 1.11 -19.73
CA ALA A 197 0.66 1.05 -20.64
C ALA A 197 -0.29 2.22 -20.35
N SER A 198 -0.78 2.89 -21.40
CA SER A 198 -1.79 3.94 -21.25
C SER A 198 -3.11 3.54 -21.87
N PHE A 199 -4.21 4.03 -21.31
CA PHE A 199 -5.49 4.19 -22.00
C PHE A 199 -5.76 5.70 -22.13
N ILE A 200 -6.01 6.21 -23.34
CA ILE A 200 -6.31 7.63 -23.59
C ILE A 200 -7.59 7.75 -24.41
N GLU A 201 -8.52 8.57 -23.94
CA GLU A 201 -9.78 8.89 -24.62
C GLU A 201 -10.33 10.23 -24.09
N ASN A 202 -10.79 11.11 -24.98
CA ASN A 202 -11.44 12.39 -24.62
C ASN A 202 -10.62 13.26 -23.63
N ASP A 203 -9.32 13.42 -23.86
CA ASP A 203 -8.37 14.14 -22.98
C ASP A 203 -8.22 13.58 -21.56
N GLU A 204 -8.75 12.37 -21.33
CA GLU A 204 -8.55 11.60 -20.10
C GLU A 204 -7.54 10.47 -20.33
N VAL A 205 -6.89 10.07 -19.25
CA VAL A 205 -5.78 9.11 -19.26
C VAL A 205 -5.79 8.20 -18.04
N ILE A 206 -5.40 6.95 -18.29
CA ILE A 206 -4.91 6.04 -17.26
C ILE A 206 -3.50 5.65 -17.67
N LEU A 207 -2.57 5.67 -16.72
CA LEU A 207 -1.19 5.23 -16.93
C LEU A 207 -0.82 4.18 -15.88
N SER A 208 -0.58 2.97 -16.34
CA SER A 208 -0.14 1.84 -15.51
C SER A 208 1.30 1.47 -15.82
N PHE A 209 1.93 0.75 -14.88
CA PHE A 209 3.33 0.35 -14.97
C PHE A 209 3.47 -1.13 -14.63
N GLY A 210 4.57 -1.74 -15.08
CA GLY A 210 4.86 -3.13 -14.84
C GLY A 210 6.37 -3.35 -14.80
N CYS A 211 6.86 -3.98 -13.73
CA CYS A 211 8.28 -4.30 -13.57
C CYS A 211 8.55 -5.81 -13.60
N ASP A 212 9.55 -6.22 -14.39
CA ASP A 212 10.08 -7.60 -14.42
C ASP A 212 11.42 -7.63 -15.16
N LEU A 213 12.34 -8.55 -14.88
CA LEU A 213 13.54 -8.74 -15.71
C LEU A 213 13.21 -9.25 -17.12
N ASP A 214 12.10 -9.97 -17.29
CA ASP A 214 11.60 -10.36 -18.60
C ASP A 214 10.73 -9.25 -19.20
N LYS A 215 11.12 -8.77 -20.39
CA LYS A 215 10.44 -7.69 -21.10
C LYS A 215 8.94 -7.95 -21.31
N ASN A 216 8.58 -9.16 -21.72
CA ASN A 216 7.19 -9.50 -22.02
C ASN A 216 6.37 -9.60 -20.73
N LYS A 217 6.95 -10.11 -19.64
CA LYS A 217 6.30 -10.10 -18.32
C LYS A 217 6.07 -8.67 -17.81
N ALA A 218 7.03 -7.77 -17.99
CA ALA A 218 6.88 -6.36 -17.61
C ALA A 218 5.74 -5.69 -18.41
N ILE A 219 5.67 -5.91 -19.73
CA ILE A 219 4.56 -5.42 -20.58
C ILE A 219 3.22 -6.01 -20.10
N ASN A 220 3.16 -7.33 -19.88
CA ASN A 220 1.94 -8.01 -19.45
C ASN A 220 1.43 -7.49 -18.09
N LYS A 221 2.34 -7.23 -17.14
CA LYS A 221 2.00 -6.63 -15.84
C LYS A 221 1.38 -5.24 -16.02
N ALA A 222 2.03 -4.36 -16.79
CA ALA A 222 1.51 -3.02 -17.06
C ALA A 222 0.13 -3.08 -17.74
N TYR A 223 -0.03 -3.95 -18.75
CA TYR A 223 -1.29 -4.11 -19.47
C TYR A 223 -2.41 -4.67 -18.59
N LEU A 224 -2.16 -5.71 -17.80
CA LEU A 224 -3.17 -6.28 -16.91
C LEU A 224 -3.57 -5.30 -15.79
N GLU A 225 -2.62 -4.52 -15.27
CA GLU A 225 -2.89 -3.43 -14.32
C GLU A 225 -3.83 -2.38 -14.94
N LEU A 226 -3.57 -1.97 -16.18
CA LEU A 226 -4.43 -1.06 -16.93
C LEU A 226 -5.86 -1.61 -17.06
N LEU A 227 -5.99 -2.89 -17.42
CA LEU A 227 -7.29 -3.54 -17.61
C LEU A 227 -8.07 -3.75 -16.30
N GLN A 228 -7.38 -3.88 -15.17
CA GLN A 228 -8.01 -4.02 -13.86
C GLN A 228 -8.83 -2.79 -13.44
N THR A 229 -8.49 -1.60 -13.96
CA THR A 229 -9.26 -0.36 -13.74
C THR A 229 -10.63 -0.38 -14.41
N GLU A 230 -10.83 -1.27 -15.38
CA GLU A 230 -12.01 -1.34 -16.24
C GLU A 230 -12.32 0.00 -16.96
N PHE A 231 -11.32 0.90 -17.02
CA PHE A 231 -11.41 2.27 -17.54
C PHE A 231 -12.49 3.15 -16.89
N LYS A 232 -12.89 2.84 -15.65
CA LYS A 232 -13.98 3.53 -14.93
C LYS A 232 -13.61 4.91 -14.42
N GLU A 233 -12.40 5.02 -13.87
CA GLU A 233 -11.87 6.26 -13.31
C GLU A 233 -10.60 6.61 -14.07
N ARG A 234 -10.43 7.90 -14.38
CA ARG A 234 -9.39 8.39 -15.29
C ARG A 234 -8.93 9.76 -14.79
N GLY A 235 -7.64 10.01 -14.93
CA GLY A 235 -7.08 11.35 -14.77
C GLY A 235 -7.25 12.18 -16.05
N ARG A 236 -6.91 13.45 -15.96
CA ARG A 236 -6.88 14.41 -17.08
C ARG A 236 -5.46 14.83 -17.39
N PHE A 237 -5.29 15.42 -18.57
CA PHE A 237 -4.06 16.15 -18.90
C PHE A 237 -4.12 17.59 -18.39
N LEU A 238 -3.11 17.99 -17.61
CA LEU A 238 -2.97 19.34 -17.07
C LEU A 238 -1.57 19.92 -17.37
N ASP A 239 -1.46 21.25 -17.47
CA ASP A 239 -0.18 21.93 -17.70
C ASP A 239 0.50 22.44 -16.41
N ASP A 240 -0.17 22.32 -15.26
CA ASP A 240 0.37 22.75 -13.97
C ASP A 240 1.19 21.62 -13.33
N ILE A 241 2.53 21.69 -13.48
CA ILE A 241 3.43 20.68 -12.94
C ILE A 241 3.50 20.68 -11.40
N ASP A 242 3.17 21.79 -10.74
CA ASP A 242 3.22 21.86 -9.28
C ASP A 242 2.00 21.17 -8.67
N TYR A 243 0.82 21.36 -9.28
CA TYR A 243 -0.37 20.56 -8.97
C TYR A 243 -0.13 19.06 -9.15
N ILE A 244 0.49 18.65 -10.26
CA ILE A 244 0.75 17.24 -10.56
C ILE A 244 1.63 16.56 -9.49
N LYS A 245 2.53 17.32 -8.85
CA LYS A 245 3.40 16.81 -7.79
C LYS A 245 2.75 16.77 -6.41
N GLU A 246 1.57 17.36 -6.24
CA GLU A 246 0.93 17.40 -4.93
C GLU A 246 0.65 15.99 -4.38
N PRO A 247 0.82 15.77 -3.06
CA PRO A 247 0.58 14.47 -2.43
C PRO A 247 -0.80 13.88 -2.73
N VAL A 248 -1.83 14.74 -2.85
CA VAL A 248 -3.20 14.31 -3.16
C VAL A 248 -3.27 13.65 -4.54
N ASN A 249 -2.68 14.25 -5.56
CA ASN A 249 -2.65 13.68 -6.91
C ASN A 249 -1.85 12.36 -6.96
N LEU A 250 -0.69 12.33 -6.30
CA LEU A 250 0.14 11.12 -6.23
C LEU A 250 -0.54 9.97 -5.48
N THR A 251 -1.31 10.31 -4.44
CA THR A 251 -2.13 9.35 -3.70
C THR A 251 -3.24 8.77 -4.58
N GLN A 252 -3.91 9.57 -5.41
CA GLN A 252 -4.88 9.06 -6.39
C GLN A 252 -4.23 8.09 -7.37
N HIS A 253 -3.06 8.47 -7.92
CA HIS A 253 -2.27 7.54 -8.74
C HIS A 253 -1.98 6.23 -8.00
N PHE A 254 -1.65 6.25 -6.71
CA PHE A 254 -1.39 5.05 -5.93
C PHE A 254 -2.64 4.17 -5.73
N ILE A 255 -3.80 4.77 -5.45
CA ILE A 255 -5.03 4.06 -5.05
C ILE A 255 -5.72 3.37 -6.24
N ASN A 256 -5.90 4.08 -7.36
CA ASN A 256 -6.78 3.64 -8.46
C ASN A 256 -6.33 4.07 -9.86
N LEU A 257 -5.15 4.70 -9.99
CA LEU A 257 -4.61 5.24 -11.25
C LEU A 257 -5.39 6.42 -11.86
N SER A 258 -6.27 7.08 -11.10
CA SER A 258 -7.11 8.17 -11.62
C SER A 258 -6.54 9.58 -11.39
N GLY A 259 -5.30 9.68 -10.90
CA GLY A 259 -4.63 10.97 -10.77
C GLY A 259 -4.33 11.62 -12.12
N ASP A 260 -4.26 12.94 -12.14
CA ASP A 260 -3.95 13.74 -13.31
C ASP A 260 -2.48 13.60 -13.74
N ILE A 261 -2.24 13.79 -15.03
CA ILE A 261 -0.91 13.66 -15.67
C ILE A 261 -0.57 14.95 -16.40
N HIS A 262 0.70 15.34 -16.36
CA HIS A 262 1.13 16.53 -17.07
C HIS A 262 1.02 16.35 -18.60
N SER A 263 0.47 17.33 -19.34
CA SER A 263 0.26 17.26 -20.81
C SER A 263 1.55 17.01 -21.61
N ASN A 264 2.72 17.32 -21.02
CA ASN A 264 4.02 16.96 -21.59
C ASN A 264 4.13 15.48 -21.96
N PHE A 265 3.41 14.58 -21.28
CA PHE A 265 3.40 13.15 -21.59
C PHE A 265 3.05 12.85 -23.06
N LEU A 266 2.25 13.71 -23.71
CA LEU A 266 1.83 13.58 -25.11
C LEU A 266 2.89 14.07 -26.11
N LYS A 267 3.95 14.74 -25.65
CA LYS A 267 5.00 15.32 -26.51
C LYS A 267 5.99 14.24 -26.98
N LYS A 268 6.97 14.67 -27.80
CA LYS A 268 8.07 13.80 -28.24
C LYS A 268 8.76 13.18 -27.02
N PRO A 269 9.10 11.87 -27.05
CA PRO A 269 9.71 11.22 -25.90
C PRO A 269 11.02 11.88 -25.50
N TYR A 270 11.24 11.97 -24.20
CA TYR A 270 12.45 12.54 -23.61
C TYR A 270 13.64 11.58 -23.71
N PHE A 271 13.36 10.27 -23.68
CA PHE A 271 14.34 9.21 -23.81
C PHE A 271 14.19 8.48 -25.15
N ASP A 272 15.29 7.90 -25.62
CA ASP A 272 15.26 6.91 -26.68
C ASP A 272 14.83 5.53 -26.14
N LYS A 273 14.43 4.63 -27.05
CA LYS A 273 14.12 3.24 -26.71
C LYS A 273 15.40 2.55 -26.26
N ALA A 274 15.38 1.95 -25.08
CA ALA A 274 16.52 1.24 -24.55
C ALA A 274 16.57 -0.21 -25.06
N ASN A 275 17.80 -0.74 -25.15
CA ASN A 275 17.99 -2.18 -25.25
C ASN A 275 17.67 -2.83 -23.90
N TRP A 276 16.81 -3.83 -23.91
CA TRP A 276 16.39 -4.51 -22.69
C TRP A 276 17.49 -5.47 -22.21
N ASN A 277 18.30 -5.02 -21.26
CA ASN A 277 19.44 -5.77 -20.73
C ASN A 277 19.51 -5.65 -19.20
N PHE A 278 18.67 -6.44 -18.51
CA PHE A 278 18.59 -6.43 -17.04
C PHE A 278 18.81 -7.83 -16.49
N GLU A 279 19.87 -8.01 -15.70
CA GLU A 279 20.19 -9.28 -15.03
C GLU A 279 19.71 -9.31 -13.58
N THR A 280 19.42 -8.14 -12.98
CA THR A 280 19.09 -8.00 -11.56
C THR A 280 18.18 -6.82 -11.28
N LEU A 281 17.39 -6.92 -10.19
CA LEU A 281 16.57 -5.84 -9.65
C LEU A 281 17.33 -4.96 -8.64
N ASN A 282 18.65 -5.14 -8.49
CA ASN A 282 19.50 -4.27 -7.67
C ASN A 282 19.85 -2.96 -8.42
N VAL A 283 18.83 -2.17 -8.75
CA VAL A 283 18.95 -0.93 -9.55
C VAL A 283 19.22 0.32 -8.70
N PHE A 284 19.08 0.22 -7.38
CA PHE A 284 19.30 1.32 -6.45
C PHE A 284 20.60 1.12 -5.65
N ASN A 285 21.36 2.19 -5.47
CA ASN A 285 22.49 2.24 -4.55
C ASN A 285 22.04 2.75 -3.17
N LYS A 286 21.12 2.02 -2.54
CA LYS A 286 20.50 2.35 -1.24
C LYS A 286 20.44 1.11 -0.34
N ASP A 287 20.39 1.36 0.96
CA ASP A 287 20.24 0.29 1.94
C ASP A 287 18.85 -0.33 1.83
N GLU A 288 18.77 -1.63 2.09
CA GLU A 288 17.51 -2.36 2.07
C GLU A 288 17.28 -3.03 3.41
N TYR A 289 16.04 -2.92 3.88
CA TYR A 289 15.59 -3.49 5.13
C TYR A 289 14.44 -4.42 4.81
N PHE A 290 14.44 -5.63 5.36
CA PHE A 290 13.34 -6.54 5.13
C PHE A 290 12.90 -7.26 6.39
N ARG A 291 11.61 -7.56 6.43
CA ARG A 291 10.99 -8.35 7.46
C ARG A 291 10.30 -9.55 6.83
N ILE A 292 10.46 -10.72 7.44
CA ILE A 292 9.88 -11.97 6.93
C ILE A 292 8.79 -12.42 7.89
N TYR A 293 7.61 -12.66 7.35
CA TYR A 293 6.45 -13.19 8.04
C TYR A 293 6.29 -14.66 7.65
N ARG A 294 6.13 -15.52 8.64
CA ARG A 294 5.89 -16.95 8.45
C ARG A 294 4.63 -17.36 9.18
N TYR A 295 3.85 -18.21 8.53
CA TYR A 295 2.69 -18.83 9.15
C TYR A 295 2.43 -20.17 8.45
N LYS A 296 2.58 -21.28 9.17
CA LYS A 296 2.56 -22.63 8.59
C LYS A 296 3.57 -22.70 7.42
N ASN A 297 3.13 -23.06 6.21
CA ASN A 297 3.99 -23.14 5.01
C ASN A 297 3.99 -21.85 4.16
N PHE A 298 3.42 -20.78 4.68
CA PHE A 298 3.28 -19.52 3.97
C PHE A 298 4.37 -18.53 4.37
N ILE A 299 4.90 -17.83 3.37
CA ILE A 299 5.92 -16.80 3.56
C ILE A 299 5.42 -15.51 2.92
N ALA A 300 5.47 -14.43 3.69
CA ALA A 300 5.41 -13.08 3.15
C ALA A 300 6.66 -12.30 3.57
N ILE A 301 6.97 -11.27 2.81
CA ILE A 301 8.06 -10.34 3.09
C ILE A 301 7.53 -8.92 2.98
N GLN A 302 8.10 -8.01 3.77
CA GLN A 302 8.01 -6.58 3.55
C GLN A 302 9.42 -6.04 3.36
N VAL A 303 9.66 -5.34 2.26
CA VAL A 303 10.94 -4.72 1.92
C VAL A 303 10.78 -3.21 1.95
N ILE A 304 11.68 -2.54 2.66
CA ILE A 304 11.77 -1.08 2.73
C ILE A 304 13.11 -0.67 2.13
N ILE A 305 13.06 0.28 1.19
CA ILE A 305 14.23 0.94 0.62
C ILE A 305 14.03 2.44 0.88
N PRO A 306 14.64 2.97 1.94
CA PRO A 306 14.48 4.37 2.31
C PRO A 306 14.88 5.31 1.17
N GLU A 307 14.14 6.40 1.01
CA GLU A 307 14.23 7.38 -0.10
C GLU A 307 13.67 6.88 -1.44
N ILE A 308 13.12 5.67 -1.50
CA ILE A 308 12.62 5.02 -2.72
C ILE A 308 11.23 4.45 -2.53
N SER A 309 10.96 3.73 -1.44
CA SER A 309 9.73 2.96 -1.25
C SER A 309 8.64 3.67 -0.47
N GLU A 310 8.87 4.90 0.01
CA GLU A 310 7.85 5.72 0.66
C GLU A 310 6.68 5.99 -0.30
N VAL A 311 5.45 5.82 0.19
CA VAL A 311 4.23 6.16 -0.54
C VAL A 311 3.76 7.55 -0.16
N TYR A 312 3.75 7.84 1.14
CA TYR A 312 3.31 9.10 1.70
C TYR A 312 4.48 10.00 2.11
N PRO A 313 4.30 11.33 2.10
CA PRO A 313 5.30 12.28 2.61
C PRO A 313 5.68 12.00 4.06
N ILE A 314 6.93 12.26 4.42
CA ILE A 314 7.42 12.12 5.81
C ILE A 314 6.66 13.05 6.75
N ASP A 315 6.29 14.24 6.28
CA ASP A 315 5.50 15.23 7.01
C ASP A 315 4.13 14.69 7.48
N ASP A 316 3.61 13.63 6.87
CA ASP A 316 2.36 12.99 7.29
C ASP A 316 2.48 12.36 8.69
N LEU A 317 3.69 12.02 9.15
CA LEU A 317 3.93 11.62 10.55
C LEU A 317 3.50 12.70 11.55
N LYS A 318 3.48 13.98 11.13
CA LYS A 318 3.08 15.10 11.99
C LYS A 318 1.68 15.61 11.67
N TYR A 319 1.39 15.82 10.39
CA TYR A 319 0.16 16.53 9.99
C TYR A 319 -1.02 15.60 9.68
N TYR A 320 -0.74 14.42 9.11
CA TYR A 320 -1.75 13.45 8.65
C TYR A 320 -1.64 12.09 9.33
N ASN A 321 -1.13 12.07 10.56
CA ASN A 321 -0.86 10.83 11.27
C ASN A 321 -2.14 10.02 11.51
N ILE A 322 -2.09 8.72 11.20
CA ILE A 322 -3.22 7.80 11.39
C ILE A 322 -3.54 7.52 12.87
N ASN A 323 -2.66 7.88 13.82
CA ASN A 323 -2.82 7.52 15.22
C ASN A 323 -3.84 8.37 16.01
N LYS A 324 -4.43 9.41 15.38
CA LYS A 324 -5.31 10.40 16.03
C LYS A 324 -6.46 9.79 16.84
N GLY A 325 -7.06 8.69 16.37
CA GLY A 325 -8.14 8.01 17.08
C GLY A 325 -7.74 7.38 18.42
N LYS A 326 -6.46 7.03 18.59
CA LYS A 326 -5.92 6.40 19.80
C LYS A 326 -6.15 7.26 21.06
N PHE A 327 -6.01 8.58 20.95
CA PHE A 327 -6.03 9.50 22.10
C PHE A 327 -7.39 9.63 22.78
N ILE A 328 -8.48 9.29 22.09
CA ILE A 328 -9.85 9.30 22.64
C ILE A 328 -10.48 7.91 22.72
N ARG A 329 -9.82 6.88 22.16
CA ARG A 329 -10.33 5.51 22.10
C ARG A 329 -10.76 4.99 23.46
N ASN A 330 -9.91 5.14 24.48
CA ASN A 330 -10.23 4.67 25.83
C ASN A 330 -11.44 5.41 26.44
N ASP A 331 -11.61 6.70 26.15
CA ASP A 331 -12.78 7.46 26.62
C ASP A 331 -14.06 6.96 25.92
N ILE A 332 -14.02 6.71 24.61
CA ILE A 332 -15.16 6.16 23.85
C ILE A 332 -15.51 4.75 24.32
N LEU A 333 -14.55 3.83 24.34
CA LEU A 333 -14.82 2.42 24.64
C LEU A 333 -15.31 2.20 26.08
N ASN A 334 -14.94 3.09 27.02
CA ASN A 334 -15.42 3.05 28.40
C ASN A 334 -16.59 4.02 28.69
N LEU A 335 -17.15 4.66 27.66
CA LEU A 335 -18.28 5.61 27.76
C LEU A 335 -18.00 6.78 28.72
N LYS A 336 -16.78 7.29 28.75
CA LYS A 336 -16.32 8.40 29.62
C LYS A 336 -16.12 9.69 28.82
N ASN A 337 -16.07 10.80 29.55
CA ASN A 337 -15.60 12.11 29.07
C ASN A 337 -16.27 12.57 27.75
N LYS A 338 -17.59 12.32 27.59
CA LYS A 338 -18.34 12.56 26.35
C LYS A 338 -18.10 13.93 25.71
N GLN A 339 -18.08 15.01 26.50
CA GLN A 339 -17.86 16.36 25.97
C GLN A 339 -16.45 16.53 25.39
N LYS A 340 -15.42 15.96 26.03
CA LYS A 340 -14.04 15.95 25.52
C LYS A 340 -13.98 15.18 24.19
N VAL A 341 -14.63 14.01 24.15
CA VAL A 341 -14.71 13.18 22.93
C VAL A 341 -15.40 13.95 21.80
N LEU A 342 -16.56 14.57 22.05
CA LEU A 342 -17.27 15.38 21.07
C LEU A 342 -16.38 16.47 20.47
N ASN A 343 -15.72 17.27 21.32
CA ASN A 343 -14.85 18.34 20.87
C ASN A 343 -13.73 17.81 19.98
N TYR A 344 -13.07 16.71 20.39
CA TYR A 344 -11.99 16.10 19.63
C TYR A 344 -12.45 15.52 18.27
N LEU A 345 -13.64 14.91 18.22
CA LEU A 345 -14.23 14.41 16.98
C LEU A 345 -14.52 15.56 16.00
N TYR A 346 -15.05 16.68 16.49
CA TYR A 346 -15.28 17.87 15.66
C TYR A 346 -13.97 18.49 15.14
N GLU A 347 -12.96 18.64 16.00
CA GLU A 347 -11.64 19.16 15.64
C GLU A 347 -10.95 18.35 14.54
N ASN A 348 -11.22 17.04 14.51
CA ASN A 348 -10.64 16.11 13.53
C ASN A 348 -11.61 15.78 12.37
N ALA A 349 -12.73 16.50 12.25
CA ALA A 349 -13.74 16.31 11.21
C ALA A 349 -14.20 14.84 11.05
N VAL A 350 -14.37 14.15 12.17
CA VAL A 350 -14.69 12.71 12.18
C VAL A 350 -16.16 12.49 11.86
N TRP A 351 -16.42 11.66 10.86
CA TRP A 351 -17.78 11.22 10.52
C TRP A 351 -18.15 9.89 11.17
N ASP A 352 -17.32 8.86 11.00
CA ASP A 352 -17.55 7.51 11.55
C ASP A 352 -16.68 7.28 12.78
N ILE A 353 -17.33 7.12 13.95
CA ILE A 353 -16.61 6.96 15.22
C ILE A 353 -15.86 5.64 15.28
N GLY A 354 -16.46 4.55 14.76
CA GLY A 354 -15.86 3.21 14.81
C GLY A 354 -14.60 3.12 13.97
N GLU A 355 -14.68 3.58 12.72
CA GLU A 355 -13.55 3.69 11.80
C GLU A 355 -12.43 4.53 12.41
N PHE A 356 -12.76 5.70 12.97
CA PHE A 356 -11.78 6.60 13.55
C PHE A 356 -10.97 5.98 14.70
N ILE A 357 -11.60 5.19 15.57
CA ILE A 357 -10.91 4.54 16.68
C ILE A 357 -10.43 3.11 16.37
N GLY A 358 -10.71 2.59 15.18
CA GLY A 358 -10.25 1.29 14.71
C GLY A 358 -11.08 0.10 15.20
N VAL A 359 -12.40 0.26 15.35
CA VAL A 359 -13.30 -0.83 15.76
C VAL A 359 -14.49 -0.95 14.82
N ILE A 360 -15.11 -2.14 14.76
CA ILE A 360 -16.39 -2.31 14.05
C ILE A 360 -17.48 -2.56 15.08
N PHE A 361 -18.37 -1.59 15.21
CA PHE A 361 -19.60 -1.72 15.99
C PHE A 361 -20.68 -2.46 15.20
N ASN A 362 -21.65 -3.05 15.90
CA ASN A 362 -22.80 -3.78 15.30
C ASN A 362 -23.69 -2.90 14.39
N LYS A 363 -23.55 -1.58 14.49
CA LYS A 363 -24.06 -0.58 13.55
C LYS A 363 -23.06 0.56 13.46
N LYS A 364 -23.10 1.30 12.35
CA LYS A 364 -22.34 2.53 12.19
C LYS A 364 -22.85 3.56 13.21
N TYR A 365 -21.94 4.19 13.94
CA TYR A 365 -22.22 5.33 14.81
C TYR A 365 -21.51 6.54 14.23
N THR A 366 -22.29 7.50 13.74
CA THR A 366 -21.73 8.77 13.30
C THR A 366 -21.55 9.73 14.48
N ILE A 367 -20.87 10.85 14.28
CA ILE A 367 -20.76 11.90 15.31
C ILE A 367 -22.13 12.39 15.82
N GLU A 368 -23.14 12.44 14.95
CA GLU A 368 -24.52 12.80 15.29
C GLU A 368 -25.21 11.75 16.18
N GLU A 369 -24.71 10.52 16.16
CA GLU A 369 -25.26 9.39 16.92
C GLU A 369 -24.45 9.09 18.18
N ILE A 370 -23.56 10.00 18.61
CA ILE A 370 -22.73 9.78 19.80
C ILE A 370 -23.57 9.55 21.06
N ASP A 371 -24.73 10.20 21.17
CA ASP A 371 -25.63 10.01 22.32
C ASP A 371 -26.07 8.54 22.43
N LYS A 372 -26.44 7.95 21.30
CA LYS A 372 -26.80 6.53 21.20
C LYS A 372 -25.61 5.61 21.48
N LEU A 373 -24.40 6.01 21.08
CA LEU A 373 -23.19 5.24 21.41
C LEU A 373 -22.97 5.23 22.93
N TYR A 374 -23.19 6.36 23.60
CA TYR A 374 -23.02 6.51 25.05
C TYR A 374 -24.12 5.86 25.90
N GLU A 375 -25.25 5.48 25.29
CA GLU A 375 -26.24 4.59 25.90
C GLU A 375 -25.76 3.12 25.92
N GLY A 376 -24.82 2.77 25.04
CA GLY A 376 -24.23 1.45 24.92
C GLY A 376 -23.95 1.06 23.47
N TYR A 377 -23.01 0.13 23.30
CA TYR A 377 -22.67 -0.44 22.00
C TYR A 377 -22.34 -1.93 22.13
N GLU A 378 -22.39 -2.62 21.00
CA GLU A 378 -21.81 -3.96 20.86
C GLU A 378 -20.85 -3.97 19.68
N PHE A 379 -19.85 -4.84 19.73
CA PHE A 379 -18.98 -5.08 18.60
C PHE A 379 -19.63 -6.01 17.58
N ASP A 380 -19.46 -5.69 16.30
CA ASP A 380 -19.83 -6.56 15.21
C ASP A 380 -19.02 -7.85 15.27
N GLU A 381 -19.61 -8.96 14.82
CA GLU A 381 -18.94 -10.25 14.80
C GLU A 381 -17.69 -10.23 13.91
N LYS A 382 -17.67 -9.41 12.86
CA LYS A 382 -16.48 -9.21 12.01
C LYS A 382 -15.29 -8.67 12.82
N TYR A 383 -15.50 -7.73 13.75
CA TYR A 383 -14.41 -7.23 14.58
C TYR A 383 -13.86 -8.31 15.51
N LYS A 384 -14.75 -9.11 16.11
CA LYS A 384 -14.32 -10.26 16.93
C LYS A 384 -13.54 -11.28 16.10
N ASN A 385 -13.94 -11.52 14.86
CA ASN A 385 -13.22 -12.41 13.92
C ASN A 385 -11.85 -11.85 13.55
N ILE A 386 -11.70 -10.52 13.38
CA ILE A 386 -10.40 -9.86 13.17
C ILE A 386 -9.49 -10.12 14.37
N LEU A 387 -9.99 -9.89 15.60
CA LEU A 387 -9.22 -10.14 16.83
C LEU A 387 -8.82 -11.61 16.98
N SER A 388 -9.73 -12.54 16.63
CA SER A 388 -9.46 -13.97 16.66
C SER A 388 -8.36 -14.37 15.66
N LEU A 389 -8.48 -13.90 14.41
CA LEU A 389 -7.48 -14.17 13.37
C LEU A 389 -6.11 -13.60 13.73
N SER A 390 -6.06 -12.37 14.27
CA SER A 390 -4.80 -11.77 14.72
C SER A 390 -4.11 -12.63 15.80
N LYS A 391 -4.88 -13.17 16.76
CA LYS A 391 -4.34 -14.10 17.77
C LYS A 391 -3.82 -15.39 17.15
N GLU A 392 -4.59 -16.02 16.26
CA GLU A 392 -4.18 -17.25 15.56
C GLU A 392 -2.86 -17.06 14.80
N LEU A 393 -2.69 -15.90 14.16
CA LEU A 393 -1.48 -15.57 13.41
C LEU A 393 -0.24 -15.34 14.30
N ASN A 394 -0.42 -15.21 15.62
CA ASN A 394 0.64 -15.01 16.61
C ASN A 394 0.97 -16.28 17.42
N GLU A 395 0.16 -17.34 17.32
CA GLU A 395 0.30 -18.58 18.09
C GLU A 395 1.31 -19.59 17.48
N ILE A 396 2.10 -19.17 16.48
CA ILE A 396 3.08 -19.98 15.74
C ILE A 396 4.37 -19.17 15.59
#